data_AF-A0A094FJ09-F1
#
_entry.id   AF-A0A094FJ09-F1
#
_cell.length_a   1.000
_cell.length_b   1.000
_cell.length_c   1.000
_cell.angle_alpha   90.00
_cell.angle_beta   90.00
_cell.angle_gamma   90.00
#
_symmetry.space_group_name_H-M   'P 1'
#
loop_
_entity.id
_entity.type
_entity.pdbx_description
1 polymer ?
#
loop_
_entity_poly.entity_id
_entity_poly.type
_entity_poly.pdbx_seq_one_letter_code
_entity_poly.pdbx_strand_id
1 'polypeptide(L)'
;MSSSSSKHRPSKHKDKGTILSEKSEANLANVKNNLVLLDNMLSERPREWEQWLSTARSAMRAIDAMSFLKDTGRLQEQVWLIQVLQDYSFHDADEGCIRDISRWCQSSWLRVLRDHPDNATILKGLGDNWLQTSQGFLARIHHEDGSGLSSDSSANKNAQGPLHVEARTHLQPAVDFFSRAVIAAEGSSSLTGELLSSAAEASMNLGNVSPSSSAEQHFAIAVNYLRRTMAIPGYTLSTFFQDIYRQRRVNYEALDEALGYAPTATSGSRTPLLRRASDLRDPNRLFKMISERELQINPLVPDSIVHNTKTLADLHNLTASLLGIAAGILGLESYPGFLFYALLTFLTSALVYVFRVRPTAAAELDTTRYFVSGWTLWTGGLIDGLSGFVLTWTLVYGLVRA
;
A
#
# COMPACT_ATOMS: atom_id res chain seq x y z
N MET A 1 22.29 65.71 -44.65
CA MET A 1 22.86 65.12 -43.42
C MET A 1 21.70 64.86 -42.48
N SER A 2 21.20 63.63 -42.42
CA SER A 2 20.06 63.25 -41.56
C SER A 2 20.52 62.13 -40.64
N SER A 3 20.75 62.46 -39.37
CA SER A 3 21.11 61.52 -38.32
C SER A 3 19.91 60.66 -37.93
N SER A 4 19.98 59.37 -38.22
CA SER A 4 19.04 58.36 -37.67
C SER A 4 19.59 57.85 -36.34
N SER A 5 18.98 58.29 -35.24
CA SER A 5 19.24 57.79 -33.89
C SER A 5 18.47 56.49 -33.70
N SER A 6 19.18 55.36 -33.75
CA SER A 6 18.65 54.04 -33.40
C SER A 6 18.44 53.96 -31.89
N LYS A 7 17.19 54.12 -31.43
CA LYS A 7 16.80 53.80 -30.05
C LYS A 7 16.75 52.29 -29.88
N HIS A 8 17.78 51.72 -29.25
CA HIS A 8 17.73 50.38 -28.66
C HIS A 8 16.60 50.32 -27.62
N ARG A 9 15.54 49.56 -27.90
CA ARG A 9 14.45 49.29 -26.96
C ARG A 9 14.89 48.13 -26.05
N PRO A 10 15.04 48.31 -24.73
CA PRO A 10 15.45 47.22 -23.84
C PRO A 10 14.32 46.19 -23.69
N SER A 11 14.73 44.94 -23.49
CA SER A 11 13.92 43.74 -23.50
C SER A 11 12.92 43.66 -22.33
N LYS A 12 11.70 44.18 -22.52
CA LYS A 12 10.56 44.02 -21.58
C LYS A 12 10.24 42.56 -21.22
N HIS A 13 10.64 41.59 -22.05
CA HIS A 13 10.43 40.17 -21.80
C HIS A 13 11.43 39.57 -20.81
N LYS A 14 12.68 40.07 -20.79
CA LYS A 14 13.70 39.61 -19.85
C LYS A 14 13.36 40.07 -18.43
N ASP A 15 12.91 41.32 -18.27
CA ASP A 15 12.53 41.88 -16.97
C ASP A 15 11.34 41.16 -16.33
N LYS A 16 10.32 40.76 -17.12
CA LYS A 16 9.16 40.01 -16.59
C LYS A 16 9.53 38.61 -16.09
N GLY A 17 10.42 37.90 -16.79
CA GLY A 17 10.89 36.57 -16.37
C GLY A 17 11.68 36.65 -15.06
N THR A 18 12.56 37.64 -14.94
CA THR A 18 13.33 37.90 -13.72
C THR A 18 12.43 38.25 -12.54
N ILE A 19 11.45 39.14 -12.71
CA ILE A 19 10.51 39.53 -11.65
C ILE A 19 9.65 38.35 -11.17
N LEU A 20 9.22 37.47 -12.08
CA LEU A 20 8.46 36.26 -11.71
C LEU A 20 9.32 35.27 -10.91
N SER A 21 10.59 35.11 -11.30
CA SER A 21 11.56 34.27 -10.60
C SER A 21 11.89 34.79 -9.20
N GLU A 22 12.10 36.11 -9.07
CA GLU A 22 12.35 36.75 -7.78
C GLU A 22 11.14 36.60 -6.84
N LYS A 23 9.93 36.75 -7.37
CA LYS A 23 8.70 36.55 -6.60
C LYS A 23 8.54 35.09 -6.14
N SER A 24 8.87 34.11 -6.98
CA SER A 24 8.81 32.70 -6.58
C SER A 24 9.86 32.34 -5.52
N GLU A 25 11.07 32.89 -5.62
CA GLU A 25 12.12 32.70 -4.59
C GLU A 25 11.74 33.35 -3.25
N ALA A 26 11.18 34.57 -3.29
CA ALA A 26 10.68 35.24 -2.10
C ALA A 26 9.53 34.46 -1.43
N ASN A 27 8.60 33.92 -2.23
CA ASN A 27 7.53 33.06 -1.74
C ASN A 27 8.08 31.77 -1.10
N LEU A 28 9.08 31.14 -1.73
CA LEU A 28 9.71 29.94 -1.18
C LEU A 28 10.45 30.24 0.13
N ALA A 29 11.16 31.36 0.23
CA ALA A 29 11.81 31.79 1.47
C ALA A 29 10.80 31.98 2.61
N ASN A 30 9.64 32.60 2.32
CA ASN A 30 8.56 32.75 3.30
C ASN A 30 8.00 31.39 3.74
N VAL A 31 7.80 30.45 2.81
CA VAL A 31 7.37 29.08 3.13
C VAL A 31 8.39 28.39 4.03
N LYS A 32 9.67 28.46 3.71
CA LYS A 32 10.75 27.87 4.53
C LYS A 32 10.76 28.45 5.94
N ASN A 33 10.66 29.76 6.08
CA ASN A 33 10.59 30.41 7.39
C ASN A 33 9.39 29.92 8.22
N ASN A 34 8.22 29.80 7.58
CA ASN A 34 7.03 29.27 8.25
C ASN A 34 7.21 27.81 8.70
N LEU A 35 7.88 26.99 7.90
CA LEU A 35 8.16 25.59 8.23
C LEU A 35 9.21 25.46 9.34
N VAL A 36 10.24 26.31 9.38
CA VAL A 36 11.19 26.37 10.50
C VAL A 36 10.48 26.75 11.80
N LEU A 37 9.58 27.73 11.77
CA LEU A 37 8.79 28.10 12.95
C LEU A 37 7.92 26.93 13.44
N LEU A 38 7.34 26.18 12.49
CA LEU A 38 6.51 25.02 12.78
C LEU A 38 7.33 23.86 13.36
N ASP A 39 8.54 23.61 12.85
CA ASP A 39 9.47 22.60 13.36
C ASP A 39 9.97 22.93 14.78
N ASN A 40 10.35 24.19 15.02
CA ASN A 40 10.69 24.67 16.36
C ASN A 40 9.51 24.52 17.33
N MET A 41 8.30 24.82 16.87
CA MET A 41 7.09 24.66 17.69
C MET A 41 6.84 23.20 18.06
N LEU A 42 6.97 22.26 17.12
CA LEU A 42 6.85 20.82 17.42
C LEU A 42 7.86 20.37 18.47
N SER A 43 9.08 20.89 18.39
CA SER A 43 10.17 20.53 19.31
C SER A 43 9.98 21.10 20.71
N GLU A 44 9.52 22.35 20.83
CA GLU A 44 9.42 23.05 22.12
C GLU A 44 8.04 22.89 22.80
N ARG A 45 6.96 22.87 22.01
CA ARG A 45 5.57 22.93 22.47
C ARG A 45 4.65 22.03 21.64
N PRO A 46 4.87 20.71 21.62
CA PRO A 46 4.11 19.78 20.77
C PRO A 46 2.59 19.81 21.01
N ARG A 47 2.14 20.20 22.21
CA ARG A 47 0.71 20.32 22.57
C ARG A 47 -0.01 21.51 21.91
N GLU A 48 0.72 22.48 21.36
CA GLU A 48 0.14 23.66 20.71
C GLU A 48 -0.07 23.48 19.20
N TRP A 49 0.13 22.27 18.68
CA TRP A 49 0.13 21.97 17.24
C TRP A 49 -1.13 22.48 16.52
N GLU A 50 -2.32 22.39 17.13
CA GLU A 50 -3.59 22.80 16.53
C GLU A 50 -3.59 24.27 16.07
N GLN A 51 -2.93 25.15 16.83
CA GLN A 51 -2.86 26.59 16.54
C GLN A 51 -2.10 26.87 15.23
N TRP A 52 -1.20 25.95 14.85
CA TRP A 52 -0.30 26.08 13.70
C TRP A 52 -0.83 25.39 12.44
N LEU A 53 -2.02 24.79 12.51
CA LEU A 53 -2.62 24.04 11.41
C LEU A 53 -2.91 24.91 10.19
N SER A 54 -3.28 26.17 10.43
CA SER A 54 -3.49 27.15 9.37
C SER A 54 -2.18 27.48 8.63
N THR A 55 -1.08 27.59 9.37
CA THR A 55 0.27 27.84 8.84
C THR A 55 0.75 26.68 7.97
N ALA A 56 0.60 25.44 8.45
CA ALA A 56 0.96 24.23 7.71
C ALA A 56 0.19 24.13 6.37
N ARG A 57 -1.13 24.30 6.41
CA ARG A 57 -1.99 24.26 5.21
C ARG A 57 -1.70 25.41 4.24
N SER A 58 -1.35 26.59 4.76
CA SER A 58 -0.93 27.72 3.94
C SER A 58 0.39 27.42 3.20
N ALA A 59 1.36 26.82 3.91
CA ALA A 59 2.61 26.36 3.31
C ALA A 59 2.35 25.36 2.18
N MET A 60 1.53 24.32 2.42
CA MET A 60 1.16 23.31 1.40
C MET A 60 0.60 23.97 0.12
N ARG A 61 -0.36 24.88 0.27
CA ARG A 61 -0.96 25.60 -0.87
C ARG A 61 0.06 26.45 -1.62
N ALA A 62 0.97 27.11 -0.91
CA ALA A 62 2.04 27.89 -1.52
C ALA A 62 3.02 27.02 -2.30
N ILE A 63 3.40 25.85 -1.77
CA ILE A 63 4.28 24.88 -2.43
C ILE A 63 3.65 24.40 -3.74
N ASP A 64 2.37 24.01 -3.71
CA ASP A 64 1.65 23.56 -4.89
C ASP A 64 1.52 24.69 -5.94
N ALA A 65 1.25 25.92 -5.51
CA ALA A 65 1.13 27.06 -6.41
C ALA A 65 2.45 27.43 -7.12
N MET A 66 3.60 27.19 -6.48
CA MET A 66 4.91 27.43 -7.07
C MET A 66 5.34 26.33 -8.05
N SER A 67 4.60 25.21 -8.12
CA SER A 67 5.03 23.99 -8.82
C SER A 67 6.44 23.52 -8.44
N PHE A 68 6.86 23.84 -7.20
CA PHE A 68 8.22 23.66 -6.70
C PHE A 68 8.69 22.19 -6.73
N LEU A 69 7.76 21.25 -6.51
CA LEU A 69 8.03 19.82 -6.56
C LEU A 69 8.27 19.26 -7.97
N LYS A 70 8.23 20.09 -9.02
CA LYS A 70 8.63 19.71 -10.39
C LYS A 70 10.07 20.11 -10.72
N ASP A 71 10.72 20.91 -9.89
CA ASP A 71 12.09 21.37 -10.11
C ASP A 71 13.08 20.30 -9.64
N THR A 72 13.65 19.54 -10.57
CA THR A 72 14.57 18.43 -10.27
C THR A 72 15.92 18.90 -9.70
N GLY A 73 16.23 20.21 -9.76
CA GLY A 73 17.49 20.76 -9.27
C GLY A 73 17.54 20.98 -7.75
N ARG A 74 16.39 20.95 -7.05
CA ARG A 74 16.28 21.35 -5.63
C ARG A 74 15.86 20.21 -4.71
N LEU A 75 16.26 18.99 -5.04
CA LEU A 75 15.86 17.77 -4.33
C LEU A 75 16.00 17.86 -2.80
N GLN A 76 17.14 18.33 -2.29
CA GLN A 76 17.37 18.40 -0.84
C GLN A 76 16.33 19.27 -0.12
N GLU A 77 15.92 20.37 -0.74
CA GLU A 77 14.92 21.27 -0.18
C GLU A 77 13.51 20.71 -0.29
N GLN A 78 13.21 19.97 -1.37
CA GLN A 78 11.94 19.25 -1.52
C GLN A 78 11.80 18.19 -0.44
N VAL A 79 12.84 17.38 -0.24
CA VAL A 79 12.90 16.36 0.82
C VAL A 79 12.68 16.99 2.19
N TRP A 80 13.44 18.04 2.52
CA TRP A 80 13.32 18.71 3.82
C TRP A 80 11.90 19.25 4.06
N LEU A 81 11.32 19.91 3.06
CA LEU A 81 10.01 20.53 3.18
C LEU A 81 8.87 19.51 3.33
N ILE A 82 8.94 18.39 2.62
CA ILE A 82 7.97 17.30 2.78
C ILE A 82 8.16 16.64 4.15
N GLN A 83 9.40 16.45 4.61
CA GLN A 83 9.72 15.85 5.90
C GLN A 83 9.14 16.67 7.06
N VAL A 84 9.36 17.99 7.11
CA VAL A 84 8.82 18.85 8.18
C VAL A 84 7.29 18.78 8.25
N LEU A 85 6.61 18.79 7.10
CA LEU A 85 5.15 18.67 7.06
C LEU A 85 4.67 17.26 7.44
N GLN A 86 5.45 16.22 7.13
CA GLN A 86 5.17 14.86 7.56
C GLN A 86 5.32 14.73 9.07
N ASP A 87 6.42 15.19 9.65
CA ASP A 87 6.66 15.15 11.10
C ASP A 87 5.56 15.92 11.86
N TYR A 88 5.10 17.07 11.31
CA TYR A 88 3.94 17.79 11.83
C TYR A 88 2.62 17.00 11.71
N SER A 89 2.42 16.30 10.59
CA SER A 89 1.23 15.48 10.39
C SER A 89 1.13 14.33 11.40
N PHE A 90 2.26 13.87 11.93
CA PHE A 90 2.38 12.76 12.88
C PHE A 90 3.00 13.27 14.20
N HIS A 91 2.52 14.42 14.67
CA HIS A 91 2.97 15.07 15.91
C HIS A 91 2.76 14.19 17.16
N ASP A 92 1.78 13.29 17.13
CA ASP A 92 1.54 12.26 18.14
C ASP A 92 1.46 10.90 17.44
N ALA A 93 2.26 9.94 17.90
CA ALA A 93 2.31 8.61 17.32
C ALA A 93 1.05 7.77 17.63
N ASP A 94 0.36 8.08 18.74
CA ASP A 94 -0.74 7.28 19.28
C ASP A 94 -2.12 7.85 18.93
N GLU A 95 -2.26 9.18 18.82
CA GLU A 95 -3.52 9.85 18.45
C GLU A 95 -3.84 9.80 16.95
N GLY A 96 -2.89 9.36 16.13
CA GLY A 96 -3.01 9.25 14.68
C GLY A 96 -2.54 10.50 13.95
N CYS A 97 -2.96 10.66 12.69
CA CYS A 97 -2.38 11.67 11.81
C CYS A 97 -3.37 12.74 11.34
N ILE A 98 -2.82 13.92 11.03
CA ILE A 98 -3.54 14.98 10.33
C ILE A 98 -3.74 14.57 8.86
N ARG A 99 -4.84 13.87 8.59
CA ARG A 99 -5.09 13.11 7.35
C ARG A 99 -4.89 13.89 6.05
N ASP A 100 -5.23 15.17 6.01
CA ASP A 100 -5.04 16.00 4.80
C ASP A 100 -3.56 16.31 4.53
N ILE A 101 -2.77 16.54 5.59
CA ILE A 101 -1.33 16.81 5.48
C ILE A 101 -0.58 15.52 5.14
N SER A 102 -0.87 14.41 5.84
CA SER A 102 -0.26 13.10 5.55
C SER A 102 -0.48 12.67 4.08
N ARG A 103 -1.71 12.77 3.55
CA ARG A 103 -2.01 12.47 2.13
C ARG A 103 -1.27 13.40 1.17
N TRP A 104 -1.10 14.66 1.53
CA TRP A 104 -0.33 15.61 0.74
C TRP A 104 1.16 15.23 0.73
N CYS A 105 1.74 14.86 1.87
CA CYS A 105 3.13 14.40 1.95
C CYS A 105 3.35 13.13 1.13
N GLN A 106 2.46 12.14 1.24
CA GLN A 106 2.50 10.93 0.44
C GLN A 106 2.48 11.22 -1.07
N SER A 107 1.55 12.08 -1.51
CA SER A 107 1.44 12.49 -2.93
C SER A 107 2.69 13.25 -3.39
N SER A 108 3.27 14.06 -2.51
CA SER A 108 4.48 14.84 -2.78
C SER A 108 5.70 13.95 -2.90
N TRP A 109 5.88 12.98 -2.01
CA TRP A 109 6.94 12.00 -2.11
C TRP A 109 6.85 11.18 -3.39
N LEU A 110 5.66 10.68 -3.76
CA LEU A 110 5.47 9.93 -5.01
C LEU A 110 5.81 10.79 -6.25
N ARG A 111 5.52 12.09 -6.19
CA ARG A 111 5.84 13.04 -7.27
C ARG A 111 7.36 13.19 -7.44
N VAL A 112 8.09 13.37 -6.34
CA VAL A 112 9.56 13.50 -6.37
C VAL A 112 10.23 12.16 -6.70
N LEU A 113 9.67 11.04 -6.23
CA LEU A 113 10.16 9.68 -6.52
C LEU A 113 10.14 9.37 -8.02
N ARG A 114 9.14 9.85 -8.77
CA ARG A 114 9.07 9.64 -10.22
C ARG A 114 10.33 10.13 -10.93
N ASP A 115 10.90 11.24 -10.47
CA ASP A 115 12.06 11.87 -11.09
C ASP A 115 13.38 11.31 -10.49
N HIS A 116 13.32 10.65 -9.32
CA HIS A 116 14.44 10.05 -8.60
C HIS A 116 14.09 8.63 -8.04
N PRO A 117 13.89 7.62 -8.89
CA PRO A 117 13.28 6.33 -8.51
C PRO A 117 14.07 5.48 -7.51
N ASP A 118 15.40 5.65 -7.51
CA ASP A 118 16.33 4.88 -6.66
C ASP A 118 16.92 5.74 -5.53
N ASN A 119 16.27 6.84 -5.16
CA ASN A 119 16.75 7.67 -4.06
C ASN A 119 16.30 7.10 -2.71
N ALA A 120 17.27 6.64 -1.90
CA ALA A 120 17.02 6.01 -0.61
C ALA A 120 16.26 6.91 0.36
N THR A 121 16.53 8.22 0.39
CA THR A 121 15.89 9.17 1.31
C THR A 121 14.40 9.34 0.98
N ILE A 122 14.05 9.43 -0.30
CA ILE A 122 12.64 9.55 -0.73
C ILE A 122 11.87 8.25 -0.44
N LEU A 123 12.49 7.11 -0.74
CA LEU A 123 11.91 5.79 -0.46
C LEU A 123 11.70 5.59 1.04
N LYS A 124 12.68 5.99 1.86
CA LYS A 124 12.56 6.00 3.32
C LYS A 124 11.40 6.90 3.78
N GLY A 125 11.30 8.13 3.27
CA GLY A 125 10.22 9.06 3.63
C GLY A 125 8.83 8.52 3.32
N LEU A 126 8.66 7.80 2.21
CA LEU A 126 7.42 7.06 1.90
C LEU A 126 7.18 5.90 2.85
N GLY A 127 8.21 5.11 3.14
CA GLY A 127 8.13 4.02 4.13
C GLY A 127 7.68 4.54 5.50
N ASP A 128 8.27 5.64 5.95
CA ASP A 128 7.94 6.32 7.21
C ASP A 128 6.47 6.81 7.19
N ASN A 129 6.01 7.42 6.10
CA ASN A 129 4.62 7.89 5.97
C ASN A 129 3.60 6.75 6.13
N TRP A 130 3.84 5.62 5.46
CA TRP A 130 2.98 4.44 5.54
C TRP A 130 3.05 3.77 6.91
N LEU A 131 4.25 3.64 7.49
CA LEU A 131 4.46 3.08 8.82
C LEU A 131 3.75 3.92 9.88
N GLN A 132 3.95 5.24 9.88
CA GLN A 132 3.29 6.17 10.81
C GLN A 132 1.76 6.14 10.65
N THR A 133 1.26 6.04 9.42
CA THR A 133 -0.19 5.86 9.18
C THR A 133 -0.73 4.57 9.79
N SER A 134 0.09 3.52 9.85
CA SER A 134 -0.33 2.24 10.44
C SER A 134 -0.40 2.24 11.96
N GLN A 135 0.32 3.14 12.66
CA GLN A 135 0.43 3.13 14.13
C GLN A 135 -0.92 3.29 14.82
N GLY A 136 -1.81 4.15 14.30
CA GLY A 136 -3.16 4.29 14.86
C GLY A 136 -4.00 3.00 14.78
N PHE A 137 -3.74 2.12 13.81
CA PHE A 137 -4.38 0.80 13.75
C PHE A 137 -3.74 -0.17 14.75
N LEU A 138 -2.41 -0.14 14.89
CA LEU A 138 -1.68 -0.97 15.84
C LEU A 138 -2.06 -0.66 17.29
N ALA A 139 -2.20 0.62 17.65
CA ALA A 139 -2.67 1.03 18.97
C ALA A 139 -4.08 0.47 19.27
N ARG A 140 -5.00 0.56 18.29
CA ARG A 140 -6.35 0.00 18.42
C ARG A 140 -6.36 -1.51 18.57
N ILE A 141 -5.54 -2.22 17.79
CA ILE A 141 -5.37 -3.68 17.90
C ILE A 141 -4.88 -4.04 19.31
N HIS A 142 -3.87 -3.34 19.82
CA HIS A 142 -3.35 -3.59 21.17
C HIS A 142 -4.38 -3.32 22.27
N HIS A 143 -5.24 -2.31 22.11
CA HIS A 143 -6.35 -2.06 23.03
C HIS A 143 -7.43 -3.16 22.98
N GLU A 144 -7.78 -3.64 21.80
CA GLU A 144 -8.76 -4.73 21.64
C GLU A 144 -8.22 -6.05 22.21
N ASP A 145 -6.98 -6.42 21.86
CA ASP A 145 -6.34 -7.64 22.33
C ASP A 145 -6.04 -7.61 23.84
N GLY A 146 -5.73 -6.42 24.40
CA GLY A 146 -5.49 -6.24 25.82
C GLY A 146 -6.76 -6.22 26.69
N SER A 147 -7.92 -5.90 26.10
CA SER A 147 -9.22 -5.89 26.80
C SER A 147 -9.89 -7.28 26.90
N GLY A 148 -9.38 -8.26 26.15
CA GLY A 148 -9.85 -9.64 26.16
C GLY A 148 -9.21 -10.46 27.27
N LEU A 149 -9.89 -10.61 28.41
CA LEU A 149 -9.59 -11.66 29.38
C LEU A 149 -9.70 -13.04 28.69
N SER A 150 -8.58 -13.78 28.67
CA SER A 150 -8.43 -15.24 28.54
C SER A 150 -7.97 -15.87 27.20
N SER A 151 -6.91 -16.68 27.35
CA SER A 151 -6.62 -17.97 26.72
C SER A 151 -6.29 -18.01 25.23
N ASP A 152 -5.00 -17.83 24.91
CA ASP A 152 -4.11 -18.65 24.04
C ASP A 152 -4.63 -19.24 22.70
N SER A 153 -5.79 -18.83 22.23
CA SER A 153 -6.48 -19.35 21.03
C SER A 153 -7.19 -18.27 20.22
N SER A 154 -7.22 -17.02 20.73
CA SER A 154 -7.83 -15.86 20.09
C SER A 154 -6.88 -15.05 19.22
N ALA A 155 -5.56 -15.05 19.49
CA ALA A 155 -4.58 -14.30 18.69
C ALA A 155 -4.62 -14.69 17.19
N ASN A 156 -4.83 -15.98 16.89
CA ASN A 156 -4.92 -16.45 15.51
C ASN A 156 -6.30 -16.18 14.85
N LYS A 157 -7.35 -15.96 15.65
CA LYS A 157 -8.69 -15.56 15.15
C LYS A 157 -8.77 -14.06 14.89
N ASN A 158 -8.05 -13.25 15.69
CA ASN A 158 -8.00 -11.80 15.54
C ASN A 158 -7.11 -11.35 14.38
N ALA A 159 -6.09 -12.14 14.00
CA ALA A 159 -5.21 -11.88 12.84
C ALA A 159 -5.97 -11.75 11.48
N GLN A 160 -7.20 -12.26 11.41
CA GLN A 160 -8.09 -12.15 10.25
C GLN A 160 -9.19 -11.10 10.44
N GLY A 161 -9.20 -10.41 11.57
CA GLY A 161 -10.16 -9.36 11.88
C GLY A 161 -10.00 -8.14 10.98
N PRO A 162 -11.06 -7.34 10.81
CA PRO A 162 -11.05 -6.17 9.92
C PRO A 162 -9.92 -5.18 10.23
N LEU A 163 -9.60 -4.96 11.50
CA LEU A 163 -8.51 -4.07 11.91
C LEU A 163 -7.12 -4.60 11.55
N HIS A 164 -6.90 -5.91 11.66
CA HIS A 164 -5.64 -6.53 11.24
C HIS A 164 -5.49 -6.50 9.71
N VAL A 165 -6.60 -6.63 8.97
CA VAL A 165 -6.60 -6.42 7.51
C VAL A 165 -6.23 -4.97 7.19
N GLU A 166 -6.88 -3.98 7.82
CA GLU A 166 -6.57 -2.55 7.62
C GLU A 166 -5.14 -2.19 8.00
N ALA A 167 -4.61 -2.71 9.11
CA ALA A 167 -3.21 -2.50 9.47
C ALA A 167 -2.25 -3.03 8.38
N ARG A 168 -2.54 -4.22 7.83
CA ARG A 168 -1.73 -4.83 6.76
C ARG A 168 -1.75 -4.02 5.46
N THR A 169 -2.88 -3.40 5.09
CA THR A 169 -2.95 -2.59 3.87
C THR A 169 -2.04 -1.36 3.92
N HIS A 170 -1.74 -0.85 5.12
CA HIS A 170 -0.78 0.24 5.33
C HIS A 170 0.66 -0.26 5.56
N LEU A 171 0.83 -1.39 6.25
CA LEU A 171 2.16 -1.93 6.56
C LEU A 171 2.85 -2.58 5.35
N GLN A 172 2.09 -3.19 4.43
CA GLN A 172 2.68 -3.83 3.26
C GLN A 172 3.44 -2.84 2.35
N PRO A 173 2.87 -1.67 1.99
CA PRO A 173 3.63 -0.62 1.30
C PRO A 173 4.83 -0.12 2.10
N ALA A 174 4.72 0.02 3.42
CA ALA A 174 5.84 0.46 4.25
C ALA A 174 7.05 -0.48 4.09
N VAL A 175 6.83 -1.79 4.22
CA VAL A 175 7.87 -2.81 4.05
C VAL A 175 8.47 -2.79 2.63
N ASP A 176 7.66 -2.62 1.58
CA ASP A 176 8.16 -2.52 0.20
C ASP A 176 9.06 -1.29 0.01
N PHE A 177 8.61 -0.12 0.45
CA PHE A 177 9.38 1.12 0.32
C PHE A 177 10.68 1.07 1.13
N PHE A 178 10.67 0.52 2.35
CA PHE A 178 11.89 0.33 3.13
C PHE A 178 12.85 -0.68 2.49
N SER A 179 12.34 -1.80 1.97
CA SER A 179 13.16 -2.78 1.25
C SER A 179 13.88 -2.14 0.06
N ARG A 180 13.15 -1.37 -0.74
CA ARG A 180 13.71 -0.61 -1.86
C ARG A 180 14.69 0.47 -1.40
N ALA A 181 14.40 1.16 -0.31
CA ALA A 181 15.31 2.15 0.28
C ALA A 181 16.62 1.52 0.73
N VAL A 182 16.58 0.34 1.36
CA VAL A 182 17.78 -0.41 1.78
C VAL A 182 18.60 -0.82 0.56
N ILE A 183 17.98 -1.36 -0.49
CA ILE A 183 18.67 -1.74 -1.74
C ILE A 183 19.33 -0.50 -2.39
N ALA A 184 18.61 0.62 -2.46
CA ALA A 184 19.13 1.88 -3.00
C ALA A 184 20.29 2.44 -2.16
N ALA A 185 20.19 2.34 -0.83
CA ALA A 185 21.21 2.81 0.10
C ALA A 185 22.48 1.95 0.04
N GLU A 186 22.33 0.63 -0.11
CA GLU A 186 23.45 -0.29 -0.36
C GLU A 186 24.18 0.06 -1.66
N GLY A 187 23.42 0.25 -2.75
CA GLY A 187 24.00 0.60 -4.06
C GLY A 187 24.75 1.93 -4.06
N SER A 188 24.37 2.85 -3.19
CA SER A 188 24.99 4.18 -3.03
C SER A 188 25.94 4.29 -1.84
N SER A 189 26.23 3.19 -1.11
CA SER A 189 27.03 3.18 0.12
C SER A 189 26.57 4.19 1.19
N SER A 190 25.26 4.45 1.25
CA SER A 190 24.62 5.40 2.16
C SER A 190 23.74 4.71 3.21
N LEU A 191 23.96 3.41 3.44
CA LEU A 191 23.18 2.62 4.38
C LEU A 191 23.35 3.13 5.82
N THR A 192 22.24 3.50 6.46
CA THR A 192 22.22 3.97 7.84
C THR A 192 21.54 2.97 8.77
N GLY A 193 21.95 2.99 10.05
CA GLY A 193 21.31 2.17 11.08
C GLY A 193 19.85 2.57 11.34
N GLU A 194 19.52 3.84 11.16
CA GLU A 194 18.14 4.34 11.23
C GLU A 194 17.25 3.70 10.18
N LEU A 195 17.70 3.67 8.91
CA LEU A 195 16.94 3.05 7.82
C LEU A 195 16.69 1.56 8.07
N LEU A 196 17.72 0.82 8.51
CA LEU A 196 17.59 -0.59 8.84
C LEU A 196 16.66 -0.81 10.05
N SER A 197 16.70 0.08 11.04
CA SER A 197 15.81 0.00 12.22
C SER A 197 14.35 0.24 11.82
N SER A 198 14.07 1.25 10.99
CA SER A 198 12.73 1.49 10.45
C SER A 198 12.23 0.33 9.57
N ALA A 199 13.12 -0.27 8.76
CA ALA A 199 12.79 -1.45 7.96
C ALA A 199 12.48 -2.68 8.83
N ALA A 200 13.22 -2.86 9.92
CA ALA A 200 12.97 -3.90 10.91
C ALA A 200 11.64 -3.69 11.63
N GLU A 201 11.34 -2.45 12.04
CA GLU A 201 10.09 -2.08 12.69
C GLU A 201 8.88 -2.39 11.80
N ALA A 202 8.89 -1.90 10.56
CA ALA A 202 7.80 -2.15 9.62
C ALA A 202 7.59 -3.65 9.36
N SER A 203 8.68 -4.41 9.21
CA SER A 203 8.61 -5.85 9.02
C SER A 203 8.07 -6.57 10.26
N MET A 204 8.48 -6.14 11.45
CA MET A 204 7.98 -6.70 12.70
C MET A 204 6.50 -6.40 12.92
N ASN A 205 6.09 -5.15 12.70
CA ASN A 205 4.69 -4.74 12.83
C ASN A 205 3.81 -5.50 11.85
N LEU A 206 4.26 -5.67 10.59
CA LEU A 206 3.57 -6.50 9.61
C LEU A 206 3.46 -7.97 10.05
N GLY A 207 4.51 -8.51 10.66
CA GLY A 207 4.49 -9.85 11.25
C GLY A 207 3.47 -9.99 12.37
N ASN A 208 3.39 -9.00 13.28
CA ASN A 208 2.46 -9.02 14.41
C ASN A 208 0.99 -9.02 13.98
N VAL A 209 0.66 -8.36 12.85
CA VAL A 209 -0.72 -8.32 12.33
C VAL A 209 -1.03 -9.39 11.29
N SER A 210 -0.09 -10.30 11.04
CA SER A 210 -0.20 -11.35 10.03
C SER A 210 -0.53 -12.72 10.64
N PRO A 211 -1.19 -13.62 9.88
CA PRO A 211 -1.32 -15.02 10.27
C PRO A 211 0.04 -15.68 10.50
N SER A 212 0.10 -16.67 11.39
CA SER A 212 1.34 -17.37 11.78
C SER A 212 2.19 -17.83 10.59
N SER A 213 1.57 -18.34 9.51
CA SER A 213 2.27 -18.83 8.33
C SER A 213 3.06 -17.77 7.56
N SER A 214 2.59 -16.51 7.52
CA SER A 214 3.31 -15.40 6.87
C SER A 214 4.08 -14.54 7.86
N ALA A 215 3.66 -14.51 9.13
CA ALA A 215 4.30 -13.74 10.20
C ALA A 215 5.77 -14.14 10.40
N GLU A 216 6.07 -15.45 10.37
CA GLU A 216 7.44 -15.96 10.53
C GLU A 216 8.42 -15.39 9.51
N GLN A 217 8.00 -15.27 8.25
CA GLN A 217 8.84 -14.73 7.18
C GLN A 217 9.18 -13.26 7.45
N HIS A 218 8.20 -12.47 7.91
CA HIS A 218 8.41 -11.07 8.25
C HIS A 218 9.31 -10.88 9.47
N PHE A 219 9.17 -11.73 10.50
CA PHE A 219 10.06 -11.71 11.66
C PHE A 219 11.50 -12.08 11.31
N ALA A 220 11.72 -13.07 10.44
CA ALA A 220 13.05 -13.42 9.96
C ALA A 220 13.72 -12.24 9.22
N ILE A 221 12.97 -11.53 8.38
CA ILE A 221 13.44 -10.32 7.69
C ILE A 221 13.79 -9.22 8.72
N ALA A 222 12.92 -8.98 9.71
CA ALA A 222 13.17 -7.98 10.75
C ALA A 222 14.45 -8.27 11.55
N VAL A 223 14.64 -9.52 12.00
CA VAL A 223 15.84 -9.96 12.73
C VAL A 223 17.10 -9.77 11.88
N ASN A 224 17.03 -10.04 10.57
CA ASN A 224 18.15 -9.78 9.66
C ASN A 224 18.52 -8.30 9.61
N TYR A 225 17.54 -7.40 9.49
CA TYR A 225 17.79 -5.95 9.53
C TYR A 225 18.40 -5.50 10.87
N LEU A 226 17.90 -6.00 12.00
CA LEU A 226 18.46 -5.68 13.32
C LEU A 226 19.91 -6.15 13.46
N ARG A 227 20.23 -7.37 13.01
CA ARG A 227 21.60 -7.90 12.98
C ARG A 227 22.52 -7.00 12.15
N ARG A 228 22.07 -6.62 10.96
CA ARG A 228 22.80 -5.70 10.08
C ARG A 228 23.00 -4.32 10.69
N THR A 229 22.01 -3.84 11.44
CA THR A 229 22.06 -2.56 12.18
C THR A 229 23.17 -2.58 13.23
N MET A 230 23.28 -3.68 14.01
CA MET A 230 24.34 -3.85 15.01
C MET A 230 25.75 -3.95 14.40
N ALA A 231 25.86 -4.29 13.11
CA ALA A 231 27.14 -4.33 12.40
C ALA A 231 27.61 -2.95 11.92
N ILE A 232 26.78 -1.90 11.99
CA ILE A 232 27.15 -0.54 11.61
C ILE A 232 27.99 0.11 12.72
N PRO A 233 29.26 0.49 12.46
CA PRO A 233 30.11 1.11 13.46
C PRO A 233 29.50 2.41 14.01
N GLY A 234 29.47 2.56 15.33
CA GLY A 234 29.00 3.77 16.00
C GLY A 234 27.49 3.93 16.07
N TYR A 235 26.70 3.02 15.51
CA TYR A 235 25.25 3.03 15.67
C TYR A 235 24.81 2.18 16.87
N THR A 236 24.04 2.79 17.78
CA THR A 236 23.49 2.09 18.95
C THR A 236 22.02 1.77 18.74
N LEU A 237 21.70 0.49 18.68
CA LEU A 237 20.33 0.03 18.60
C LEU A 237 19.56 0.38 19.89
N SER A 238 18.29 0.78 19.77
CA SER A 238 17.45 1.09 20.94
C SER A 238 17.27 -0.13 21.85
N THR A 239 17.06 0.10 23.15
CA THR A 239 16.83 -0.97 24.13
C THR A 239 15.67 -1.88 23.73
N PHE A 240 14.58 -1.29 23.22
CA PHE A 240 13.44 -2.00 22.67
C PHE A 240 13.84 -3.03 21.59
N PHE A 241 14.58 -2.59 20.57
CA PHE A 241 15.00 -3.49 19.49
C PHE A 241 16.07 -4.49 19.92
N GLN A 242 16.91 -4.15 20.92
CA GLN A 242 17.85 -5.11 21.49
C GLN A 242 17.12 -6.27 22.18
N ASP A 243 16.06 -5.99 22.93
CA ASP A 243 15.29 -7.02 23.64
C ASP A 243 14.51 -7.91 22.66
N ILE A 244 13.90 -7.32 21.63
CA ILE A 244 13.25 -8.07 20.54
C ILE A 244 14.25 -8.99 19.83
N TYR A 245 15.43 -8.47 19.48
CA TYR A 245 16.47 -9.26 18.84
C TYR A 245 16.89 -10.43 19.72
N ARG A 246 17.13 -10.20 21.02
CA ARG A 246 17.50 -11.26 21.97
C ARG A 246 16.43 -12.34 22.09
N GLN A 247 15.16 -11.94 22.22
CA GLN A 247 14.04 -12.88 22.36
C GLN A 247 13.85 -13.75 21.13
N ARG A 248 13.98 -13.18 19.92
CA ARG A 248 13.67 -13.87 18.68
C ARG A 248 14.86 -14.56 18.04
N ARG A 249 16.10 -14.12 18.31
CA ARG A 249 17.33 -14.67 17.72
C ARG A 249 17.41 -16.19 17.85
N VAL A 250 17.14 -16.74 19.04
CA VAL A 250 17.27 -18.19 19.31
C VAL A 250 16.39 -19.03 18.37
N ASN A 251 15.22 -18.51 17.97
CA ASN A 251 14.31 -19.21 17.08
C ASN A 251 14.72 -19.15 15.60
N TYR A 252 15.60 -18.21 15.22
CA TYR A 252 15.94 -17.93 13.83
C TYR A 252 17.44 -18.14 13.48
N GLU A 253 18.26 -18.60 14.43
CA GLU A 253 19.67 -18.96 14.18
C GLU A 253 19.81 -20.07 13.12
N ALA A 254 18.86 -21.01 13.03
CA ALA A 254 18.85 -22.07 12.00
C ALA A 254 18.49 -21.57 10.59
N LEU A 255 17.83 -20.41 10.48
CA LEU A 255 17.40 -19.83 9.20
C LEU A 255 18.54 -19.03 8.53
N ASP A 256 19.52 -18.59 9.33
CA ASP A 256 20.75 -17.91 8.87
C ASP A 256 21.66 -18.86 8.06
N GLU A 257 21.70 -20.16 8.39
CA GLU A 257 22.39 -21.19 7.59
C GLU A 257 21.66 -21.47 6.28
N ALA A 258 20.33 -21.51 6.29
CA ALA A 258 19.50 -21.79 5.11
C ALA A 258 19.49 -20.63 4.09
N LEU A 259 19.64 -19.38 4.54
CA LEU A 259 19.70 -18.18 3.69
C LEU A 259 21.12 -17.85 3.20
N GLY A 260 22.12 -18.68 3.50
CA GLY A 260 23.46 -18.62 2.89
C GLY A 260 24.34 -17.47 3.37
N TYR A 261 24.13 -16.94 4.57
CA TYR A 261 24.97 -15.90 5.17
C TYR A 261 25.85 -16.46 6.30
N ALA A 262 26.81 -17.32 5.93
CA ALA A 262 27.93 -17.65 6.81
C ALA A 262 28.87 -16.43 6.96
N PRO A 263 29.49 -16.23 8.13
CA PRO A 263 30.38 -15.10 8.36
C PRO A 263 31.68 -15.29 7.56
N THR A 264 31.88 -14.51 6.50
CA THR A 264 33.15 -14.50 5.78
C THR A 264 34.20 -13.76 6.60
N ALA A 265 34.96 -14.53 7.38
CA ALA A 265 36.28 -14.12 7.82
C ALA A 265 37.24 -14.14 6.62
N THR A 266 37.85 -12.99 6.33
CA THR A 266 39.16 -12.79 5.68
C THR A 266 39.46 -13.41 4.30
N SER A 267 39.74 -12.49 3.36
CA SER A 267 40.80 -12.54 2.33
C SER A 267 40.76 -13.59 1.20
N GLY A 268 40.48 -13.07 -0.01
CA GLY A 268 41.22 -13.47 -1.22
C GLY A 268 40.54 -14.50 -2.15
N SER A 269 39.84 -14.01 -3.17
CA SER A 269 39.96 -14.41 -4.60
C SER A 269 38.68 -14.07 -5.37
N ARG A 270 38.88 -13.67 -6.62
CA ARG A 270 37.86 -13.11 -7.52
C ARG A 270 36.83 -14.16 -7.96
N THR A 271 35.65 -13.64 -8.31
CA THR A 271 34.53 -14.22 -9.09
C THR A 271 33.65 -15.28 -8.42
N PRO A 272 32.36 -14.93 -8.17
CA PRO A 272 31.28 -15.50 -8.98
C PRO A 272 30.12 -14.49 -9.23
N LEU A 273 30.31 -13.49 -10.10
CA LEU A 273 29.23 -12.57 -10.52
C LEU A 273 28.61 -12.88 -11.89
N LEU A 274 29.06 -13.94 -12.58
CA LEU A 274 28.58 -14.28 -13.93
C LEU A 274 27.59 -15.45 -14.01
N ARG A 275 27.24 -16.09 -12.89
CA ARG A 275 26.25 -17.19 -12.88
C ARG A 275 24.82 -16.73 -12.60
N ARG A 276 24.62 -15.51 -12.05
CA ARG A 276 23.29 -15.00 -11.69
C ARG A 276 22.55 -14.32 -12.86
N ALA A 277 23.27 -13.94 -13.91
CA ALA A 277 22.68 -13.32 -15.11
C ALA A 277 22.03 -14.34 -16.08
N SER A 278 22.39 -15.63 -15.99
CA SER A 278 21.78 -16.68 -16.81
C SER A 278 20.42 -17.17 -16.29
N ASP A 279 20.10 -16.96 -15.01
CA ASP A 279 18.84 -17.38 -14.38
C ASP A 279 17.62 -16.50 -14.74
N LEU A 280 17.85 -15.34 -15.38
CA LEU A 280 16.79 -14.40 -15.81
C LEU A 280 16.28 -14.67 -17.22
N ARG A 281 16.79 -15.69 -17.92
CA ARG A 281 16.41 -16.01 -19.32
C ARG A 281 15.29 -17.04 -19.43
N ASP A 282 14.70 -17.48 -18.31
CA ASP A 282 13.62 -18.46 -18.31
C ASP A 282 12.25 -17.75 -18.44
N PRO A 283 11.61 -17.77 -19.63
CA PRO A 283 10.43 -16.95 -19.91
C PRO A 283 9.25 -17.32 -19.00
N ASN A 284 9.16 -18.55 -18.52
CA ASN A 284 8.10 -18.99 -17.61
C ASN A 284 8.24 -18.39 -16.20
N ARG A 285 9.47 -18.16 -15.71
CA ARG A 285 9.71 -17.47 -14.43
C ARG A 285 9.55 -15.96 -14.55
N LEU A 286 9.95 -15.39 -15.69
CA LEU A 286 9.73 -13.98 -15.96
C LEU A 286 8.22 -13.67 -16.02
N PHE A 287 7.44 -14.55 -16.69
CA PHE A 287 5.98 -14.42 -16.75
C PHE A 287 5.32 -14.58 -15.38
N LYS A 288 5.81 -15.51 -14.55
CA LYS A 288 5.35 -15.69 -13.16
C LYS A 288 5.67 -14.48 -12.27
N MET A 289 6.88 -13.94 -12.36
CA MET A 289 7.27 -12.73 -11.61
C MET A 289 6.53 -11.48 -12.10
N ILE A 290 6.28 -11.35 -13.40
CA ILE A 290 5.47 -10.26 -13.96
C ILE A 290 4.02 -10.39 -13.48
N SER A 291 3.45 -11.61 -13.46
CA SER A 291 2.10 -11.86 -12.91
C SER A 291 1.99 -11.57 -11.41
N GLU A 292 3.00 -11.96 -10.62
CA GLU A 292 3.06 -11.64 -9.18
C GLU A 292 3.25 -10.13 -8.95
N ARG A 293 4.02 -9.44 -9.80
CA ARG A 293 4.14 -7.98 -9.77
C ARG A 293 2.85 -7.27 -10.20
N GLU A 294 2.15 -7.74 -11.21
CA GLU A 294 0.85 -7.19 -11.64
C GLU A 294 -0.21 -7.34 -10.52
N LEU A 295 -0.18 -8.45 -9.78
CA LEU A 295 -0.96 -8.67 -8.53
C LEU A 295 -0.55 -7.75 -7.37
N GLN A 296 0.68 -7.26 -7.35
CA GLN A 296 1.17 -6.28 -6.37
C GLN A 296 0.92 -4.82 -6.80
N ILE A 297 0.82 -4.55 -8.10
CA ILE A 297 0.57 -3.22 -8.69
C ILE A 297 -0.94 -2.90 -8.70
N ASN A 298 -1.80 -3.89 -8.96
CA ASN A 298 -3.25 -3.83 -8.68
C ASN A 298 -3.59 -4.91 -7.64
N PRO A 299 -3.49 -4.62 -6.33
CA PRO A 299 -3.79 -5.60 -5.29
C PRO A 299 -5.29 -5.90 -5.28
N LEU A 300 -5.70 -6.86 -6.10
CA LEU A 300 -6.93 -7.60 -5.92
C LEU A 300 -6.74 -8.42 -4.64
N VAL A 301 -7.23 -7.89 -3.52
CA VAL A 301 -7.22 -8.58 -2.22
C VAL A 301 -7.79 -9.99 -2.44
N PRO A 302 -7.00 -11.07 -2.26
CA PRO A 302 -7.46 -12.43 -2.50
C PRO A 302 -8.71 -12.77 -1.66
N ASP A 303 -8.80 -12.19 -0.45
CA ASP A 303 -9.96 -12.31 0.42
C ASP A 303 -11.19 -11.55 -0.11
N SER A 304 -11.01 -10.42 -0.81
CA SER A 304 -12.11 -9.74 -1.50
C SER A 304 -12.57 -10.53 -2.72
N ILE A 305 -11.67 -11.21 -3.43
CA ILE A 305 -12.06 -12.14 -4.49
C ILE A 305 -12.86 -13.29 -3.88
N VAL A 306 -12.36 -13.96 -2.83
CA VAL A 306 -13.05 -15.07 -2.19
C VAL A 306 -14.40 -14.64 -1.60
N HIS A 307 -14.46 -13.47 -0.95
CA HIS A 307 -15.70 -12.93 -0.40
C HIS A 307 -16.69 -12.50 -1.48
N ASN A 308 -16.23 -11.85 -2.57
CA ASN A 308 -17.09 -11.47 -3.69
C ASN A 308 -17.58 -12.70 -4.45
N THR A 309 -16.69 -13.68 -4.68
CA THR A 309 -17.04 -14.97 -5.29
C THR A 309 -18.04 -15.72 -4.41
N LYS A 310 -17.87 -15.71 -3.08
CA LYS A 310 -18.82 -16.32 -2.15
C LYS A 310 -20.17 -15.59 -2.13
N THR A 311 -20.17 -14.26 -2.05
CA THR A 311 -21.40 -13.45 -2.08
C THR A 311 -22.15 -13.63 -3.40
N LEU A 312 -21.42 -13.71 -4.51
CA LEU A 312 -21.99 -13.98 -5.83
C LEU A 312 -22.56 -15.41 -5.92
N ALA A 313 -21.87 -16.40 -5.36
CA ALA A 313 -22.36 -17.78 -5.27
C ALA A 313 -23.62 -17.88 -4.40
N ASP A 314 -23.66 -17.20 -3.25
CA ASP A 314 -24.82 -17.16 -2.37
C ASP A 314 -26.02 -16.50 -3.06
N LEU A 315 -25.81 -15.40 -3.78
CA LEU A 315 -26.85 -14.76 -4.59
C LEU A 315 -27.39 -15.70 -5.68
N HIS A 316 -26.51 -16.39 -6.41
CA HIS A 316 -26.92 -17.35 -7.44
C HIS A 316 -27.68 -18.56 -6.86
N ASN A 317 -27.30 -19.04 -5.68
CA ASN A 317 -28.00 -20.16 -5.02
C ASN A 317 -29.41 -19.77 -4.54
N LEU A 318 -29.56 -18.55 -4.01
CA LEU A 318 -30.86 -18.01 -3.61
C LEU A 318 -31.76 -17.75 -4.82
N THR A 319 -31.23 -17.13 -5.88
CA THR A 319 -32.00 -16.86 -7.09
C THR A 319 -32.36 -18.15 -7.83
N ALA A 320 -31.46 -19.14 -7.90
CA ALA A 320 -31.76 -20.44 -8.49
C ALA A 320 -32.90 -21.17 -7.77
N SER A 321 -32.92 -21.11 -6.43
CA SER A 321 -34.01 -21.67 -5.62
C SER A 321 -35.35 -20.94 -5.86
N LEU A 322 -35.32 -19.60 -5.96
CA LEU A 322 -36.52 -18.80 -6.25
C LEU A 322 -37.05 -19.07 -7.67
N LEU A 323 -36.16 -19.20 -8.64
CA LEU A 323 -36.52 -19.56 -10.02
C LEU A 323 -37.10 -20.97 -10.10
N GLY A 324 -36.63 -21.91 -9.27
CA GLY A 324 -37.20 -23.25 -9.17
C GLY A 324 -38.62 -23.23 -8.63
N ILE A 325 -38.89 -22.45 -7.58
CA ILE A 325 -40.25 -22.21 -7.09
C ILE A 325 -41.15 -21.65 -8.21
N ALA A 326 -40.69 -20.62 -8.92
CA ALA A 326 -41.45 -20.02 -10.02
C ALA A 326 -41.74 -21.02 -11.16
N ALA A 327 -40.75 -21.81 -11.57
CA ALA A 327 -40.91 -22.86 -12.59
C ALA A 327 -41.88 -23.97 -12.14
N GLY A 328 -41.87 -24.31 -10.85
CA GLY A 328 -42.80 -25.27 -10.24
C GLY A 328 -44.23 -24.77 -10.24
N ILE A 329 -44.46 -23.51 -9.88
CA ILE A 329 -45.80 -22.87 -9.92
C ILE A 329 -46.32 -22.78 -11.35
N LEU A 330 -45.47 -22.39 -12.30
CA LEU A 330 -45.80 -22.32 -13.73
C LEU A 330 -46.02 -23.71 -14.34
N GLY A 331 -45.69 -24.79 -13.62
CA GLY A 331 -45.90 -26.16 -14.05
C GLY A 331 -45.06 -26.57 -15.26
N LEU A 332 -43.91 -25.92 -15.47
CA LEU A 332 -43.00 -26.23 -16.57
C LEU A 332 -42.44 -27.63 -16.42
N GLU A 333 -42.34 -28.36 -17.53
CA GLU A 333 -41.85 -29.75 -17.59
C GLU A 333 -40.61 -29.83 -18.49
N SER A 334 -39.65 -30.69 -18.13
CA SER A 334 -38.52 -31.08 -19.00
C SER A 334 -37.73 -29.89 -19.58
N TYR A 335 -37.44 -29.87 -20.89
CA TYR A 335 -36.60 -28.85 -21.55
C TYR A 335 -37.05 -27.39 -21.32
N PRO A 336 -38.35 -27.03 -21.40
CA PRO A 336 -38.82 -25.68 -21.05
C PRO A 336 -38.37 -25.15 -19.69
N GLY A 337 -38.32 -26.01 -18.66
CA GLY A 337 -37.88 -25.60 -17.32
C GLY A 337 -36.38 -25.28 -17.25
N PHE A 338 -35.55 -26.07 -17.93
CA PHE A 338 -34.11 -25.78 -18.01
C PHE A 338 -33.80 -24.55 -18.89
N LEU A 339 -34.56 -24.32 -19.96
CA LEU A 339 -34.42 -23.11 -20.77
C LEU A 339 -34.82 -21.86 -19.98
N PHE A 340 -35.89 -21.95 -19.20
CA PHE A 340 -36.33 -20.91 -18.28
C PHE A 340 -35.25 -20.58 -17.24
N TYR A 341 -34.63 -21.61 -16.64
CA TYR A 341 -33.52 -21.44 -15.72
C TYR A 341 -32.30 -20.76 -16.38
N ALA A 342 -31.88 -21.21 -17.56
CA ALA A 342 -30.72 -20.65 -18.25
C ALA A 342 -30.91 -19.18 -18.63
N LEU A 343 -32.08 -18.82 -19.18
CA LEU A 343 -32.40 -17.46 -19.58
C LEU A 343 -32.47 -16.50 -18.38
N LEU A 344 -33.15 -16.91 -17.29
CA LEU A 344 -33.28 -16.06 -16.12
C LEU A 344 -32.01 -15.98 -15.27
N THR A 345 -31.17 -17.02 -15.27
CA THR A 345 -29.84 -16.96 -14.65
C THR A 345 -28.96 -15.96 -15.40
N PHE A 346 -28.95 -16.00 -16.73
CA PHE A 346 -28.21 -15.02 -17.54
C PHE A 346 -28.73 -13.59 -17.36
N LEU A 347 -30.06 -13.43 -17.28
CA LEU A 347 -30.70 -12.14 -16.98
C LEU A 347 -30.28 -11.62 -15.59
N THR A 348 -30.23 -12.48 -14.58
CA THR A 348 -29.82 -12.13 -13.23
C THR A 348 -28.36 -11.67 -13.19
N SER A 349 -27.45 -12.39 -13.84
CA SER A 349 -26.04 -11.98 -13.97
C SER A 349 -25.90 -10.65 -14.73
N ALA A 350 -26.73 -10.41 -15.76
CA ALA A 350 -26.77 -9.14 -16.48
C ALA A 350 -27.28 -7.99 -15.60
N LEU A 351 -28.30 -8.21 -14.76
CA LEU A 351 -28.78 -7.20 -13.80
C LEU A 351 -27.71 -6.86 -12.76
N VAL A 352 -27.00 -7.86 -12.21
CA VAL A 352 -25.88 -7.64 -11.28
C VAL A 352 -24.80 -6.79 -11.94
N TYR A 353 -24.46 -7.10 -13.19
CA TYR A 353 -23.49 -6.31 -13.95
C TYR A 353 -23.93 -4.85 -14.14
N VAL A 354 -25.18 -4.61 -14.56
CA VAL A 354 -25.69 -3.26 -14.84
C VAL A 354 -25.85 -2.42 -13.57
N PHE A 355 -26.38 -2.99 -12.49
CA PHE A 355 -26.71 -2.22 -11.29
C PHE A 355 -25.58 -2.13 -10.26
N ARG A 356 -24.68 -3.12 -10.20
CA ARG A 356 -23.59 -3.15 -9.19
C ARG A 356 -22.21 -2.87 -9.78
N VAL A 357 -21.90 -3.38 -10.97
CA VAL A 357 -20.54 -3.30 -11.54
C VAL A 357 -20.35 -2.03 -12.38
N ARG A 358 -21.28 -1.75 -13.31
CA ARG A 358 -21.20 -0.61 -14.23
C ARG A 358 -21.13 0.79 -13.59
N PRO A 359 -21.84 1.15 -12.51
CA PRO A 359 -21.82 2.52 -11.98
C PRO A 359 -20.49 2.92 -11.30
N THR A 360 -19.54 1.99 -11.14
CA THR A 360 -18.22 2.25 -10.54
C THR A 360 -17.06 2.11 -11.54
N ALA A 361 -17.33 1.73 -12.79
CA ALA A 361 -16.34 1.59 -13.86
C ALA A 361 -16.34 2.85 -14.74
N ALA A 362 -15.24 3.61 -14.75
CA ALA A 362 -15.13 4.88 -15.49
C ALA A 362 -14.86 4.71 -17.00
N ALA A 363 -14.60 3.49 -17.48
CA ALA A 363 -14.41 3.17 -18.90
C ALA A 363 -14.75 1.70 -19.19
N GLU A 364 -14.92 1.37 -20.48
CA GLU A 364 -15.48 0.14 -21.05
C GLU A 364 -15.17 -1.19 -20.33
N LEU A 365 -16.23 -1.97 -20.07
CA LEU A 365 -16.29 -3.42 -19.81
C LEU A 365 -15.23 -4.08 -18.91
N ASP A 366 -14.58 -3.33 -18.01
CA ASP A 366 -13.47 -3.86 -17.22
C ASP A 366 -13.93 -4.59 -15.94
N THR A 367 -14.25 -5.88 -16.09
CA THR A 367 -14.69 -6.78 -15.00
C THR A 367 -13.52 -7.30 -14.16
N THR A 368 -12.29 -7.10 -14.62
CA THR A 368 -11.05 -7.60 -14.00
C THR A 368 -10.73 -6.93 -12.65
N ARG A 369 -11.33 -5.76 -12.38
CA ARG A 369 -11.16 -5.04 -11.11
C ARG A 369 -11.82 -5.71 -9.91
N TYR A 370 -12.80 -6.58 -10.13
CA TYR A 370 -13.57 -7.21 -9.04
C TYR A 370 -13.48 -8.74 -9.04
N PHE A 371 -13.13 -9.35 -10.17
CA PHE A 371 -13.06 -10.80 -10.34
C PHE A 371 -11.83 -11.19 -11.15
N VAL A 372 -11.24 -12.34 -10.82
CA VAL A 372 -10.02 -12.88 -11.46
C VAL A 372 -10.23 -13.17 -12.95
N SER A 373 -11.47 -13.45 -13.37
CA SER A 373 -11.84 -13.59 -14.77
C SER A 373 -13.22 -13.01 -15.04
N GLY A 374 -13.35 -12.25 -16.13
CA GLY A 374 -14.63 -11.67 -16.54
C GLY A 374 -15.70 -12.72 -16.86
N TRP A 375 -15.31 -13.97 -17.11
CA TRP A 375 -16.22 -15.08 -17.42
C TRP A 375 -16.87 -15.71 -16.17
N THR A 376 -16.25 -15.55 -15.00
CA THR A 376 -16.73 -16.13 -13.74
C THR A 376 -18.08 -15.54 -13.32
N LEU A 377 -18.34 -14.28 -13.66
CA LEU A 377 -19.61 -13.61 -13.38
C LEU A 377 -20.78 -14.21 -14.19
N TRP A 378 -20.53 -14.63 -15.43
CA TRP A 378 -21.57 -15.09 -16.36
C TRP A 378 -21.85 -16.59 -16.25
N THR A 379 -20.83 -17.39 -15.90
CA THR A 379 -20.96 -18.86 -15.92
C THR A 379 -20.84 -19.53 -14.56
N GLY A 380 -20.30 -18.84 -13.54
CA GLY A 380 -20.15 -19.41 -12.21
C GLY A 380 -21.49 -19.81 -11.57
N GLY A 381 -22.53 -18.98 -11.75
CA GLY A 381 -23.85 -19.23 -11.17
C GLY A 381 -24.67 -20.34 -11.84
N LEU A 382 -24.36 -20.65 -13.11
CA LEU A 382 -25.17 -21.58 -13.92
C LEU A 382 -25.01 -23.03 -13.46
N ILE A 383 -23.81 -23.40 -12.99
CA ILE A 383 -23.50 -24.76 -12.56
C ILE A 383 -23.77 -24.89 -11.05
N ASP A 384 -23.33 -23.91 -10.26
CA ASP A 384 -23.43 -23.96 -8.79
C ASP A 384 -24.89 -23.96 -8.30
N GLY A 385 -25.77 -23.17 -8.94
CA GLY A 385 -27.17 -23.07 -8.55
C GLY A 385 -28.10 -24.15 -9.11
N LEU A 386 -27.64 -24.98 -10.06
CA LEU A 386 -28.50 -25.90 -10.81
C LEU A 386 -29.18 -26.94 -9.92
N SER A 387 -28.45 -27.45 -8.92
CA SER A 387 -28.98 -28.45 -7.98
C SER A 387 -30.12 -27.89 -7.12
N GLY A 388 -29.97 -26.66 -6.60
CA GLY A 388 -30.99 -25.96 -5.83
C GLY A 388 -32.23 -25.63 -6.65
N PHE A 389 -32.05 -25.24 -7.93
CA PHE A 389 -33.14 -25.05 -8.87
C PHE A 389 -33.94 -26.33 -9.08
N VAL A 390 -33.30 -27.46 -9.41
CA VAL A 390 -33.99 -28.73 -9.68
C VAL A 390 -34.74 -29.22 -8.44
N LEU A 391 -34.15 -29.09 -7.25
CA LEU A 391 -34.76 -29.54 -6.00
C LEU A 391 -36.02 -28.74 -5.65
N THR A 392 -35.96 -27.41 -5.75
CA THR A 392 -37.12 -26.55 -5.48
C THR A 392 -38.19 -26.63 -6.58
N TRP A 393 -37.77 -26.77 -7.84
CA TRP A 393 -38.67 -26.98 -8.97
C TRP A 393 -39.49 -28.25 -8.81
N THR A 394 -38.85 -29.38 -8.56
CA THR A 394 -39.54 -30.67 -8.40
C THR A 394 -40.45 -30.69 -7.17
N LEU A 395 -40.02 -30.11 -6.05
CA LEU A 395 -40.81 -30.02 -4.83
C LEU A 395 -42.10 -29.20 -5.02
N VAL A 396 -41.98 -27.99 -5.57
CA VAL A 396 -43.14 -27.10 -5.75
C VAL A 396 -44.04 -27.57 -6.88
N TYR A 397 -43.47 -28.10 -7.96
CA TYR A 397 -44.23 -28.73 -9.03
C TYR A 397 -45.09 -29.89 -8.50
N GLY A 398 -44.50 -30.75 -7.66
CA GLY A 398 -45.21 -31.84 -6.99
C GLY A 398 -46.31 -31.34 -6.06
N LEU A 399 -46.08 -30.24 -5.34
CA LEU A 399 -47.07 -29.63 -4.44
C LEU A 399 -48.25 -29.01 -5.19
N VAL A 400 -48.02 -28.40 -6.35
CA VAL A 400 -49.06 -27.73 -7.15
C VAL A 400 -49.90 -28.72 -7.96
N ARG A 401 -49.32 -29.88 -8.34
CA ARG A 401 -50.03 -30.94 -9.05
C ARG A 401 -50.56 -32.07 -8.15
N ALA A 402 -50.24 -32.08 -6.85
CA ALA A 402 -50.84 -32.95 -5.84
C ALA A 402 -52.25 -32.46 -5.47
#